data_AF-A0A0J1IGR4-F1
#
_entry.id   AF-A0A0J1IGR4-F1
#
_cell.length_a   1.000
_cell.length_b   1.000
_cell.length_c   1.000
_cell.angle_alpha   90.00
_cell.angle_beta   90.00
_cell.angle_gamma   90.00
#
_symmetry.space_group_name_H-M   'P 1'
#
loop_
_entity.id
_entity.type
_entity.pdbx_description
1 polymer ?
#
loop_
_entity_poly.entity_id
_entity_poly.type
_entity_poly.pdbx_seq_one_letter_code
_entity_poly.pdbx_strand_id
1 'polypeptide(L)'
;MSSGASNLKEAYDKNDTTSANIFDGGYIIYKLSDLGLTKGSQVKYTIGSNEVANHKLQLEYLDSEFSPISSSNYLTIKPGAKNDYTAEISSDPKASYLKINGIKGTDVYIYEISKLN
;
A
#
# COMPACT_ATOMS: atom_id res chain seq x y z
N MET A 1 -6.15 -10.02 -3.01
CA MET A 1 -6.90 -10.55 -1.84
C MET A 1 -7.01 -9.45 -0.80
N SER A 2 -7.99 -9.49 0.10
CA SER A 2 -8.14 -8.45 1.11
C SER A 2 -8.97 -8.93 2.31
N SER A 3 -8.85 -8.23 3.43
CA SER A 3 -9.69 -8.40 4.62
C SER A 3 -9.94 -7.02 5.23
N GLY A 4 -11.19 -6.72 5.63
CA GLY A 4 -11.53 -5.41 6.19
C GLY A 4 -11.18 -4.26 5.24
N ALA A 5 -11.48 -4.39 3.95
CA ALA A 5 -11.11 -3.40 2.94
C ALA A 5 -12.13 -3.33 1.80
N SER A 6 -12.21 -2.18 1.13
CA SER A 6 -13.11 -1.93 0.00
C SER A 6 -12.41 -1.18 -1.13
N ASN A 7 -13.09 -1.06 -2.28
CA ASN A 7 -12.66 -0.20 -3.39
C ASN A 7 -11.26 -0.49 -3.92
N LEU A 8 -10.82 -1.75 -3.90
CA LEU A 8 -9.42 -2.15 -4.11
C LEU A 8 -8.78 -1.59 -5.40
N LYS A 9 -9.56 -1.37 -6.47
CA LYS A 9 -9.04 -0.86 -7.74
C LYS A 9 -8.75 0.64 -7.72
N GLU A 10 -9.40 1.39 -6.82
CA GLU A 10 -9.22 2.85 -6.68
C GLU A 10 -7.81 3.22 -6.20
N ALA A 11 -6.99 2.25 -5.77
CA ALA A 11 -5.57 2.49 -5.46
C ALA A 11 -4.67 2.58 -6.71
N TYR A 12 -5.14 2.25 -7.91
CA TYR A 12 -4.31 2.23 -9.13
C TYR A 12 -5.12 2.44 -10.41
N ASP A 13 -6.26 3.14 -10.31
CA ASP A 13 -7.13 3.45 -11.46
C ASP A 13 -6.80 4.80 -12.11
N LYS A 14 -5.75 5.50 -11.62
CA LYS A 14 -5.34 6.84 -12.05
C LYS A 14 -6.34 7.94 -11.69
N ASN A 15 -7.23 7.69 -10.74
CA ASN A 15 -8.16 8.67 -10.22
C ASN A 15 -7.84 8.99 -8.76
N ASP A 16 -7.18 10.11 -8.53
CA ASP A 16 -6.74 10.51 -7.21
C ASP A 16 -7.86 11.09 -6.31
N THR A 17 -9.11 11.11 -6.79
CA THR A 17 -10.28 11.58 -6.03
C THR A 17 -11.02 10.47 -5.30
N THR A 18 -10.75 9.21 -5.66
CA THR A 18 -11.32 7.99 -5.07
C THR A 18 -10.24 7.22 -4.32
N SER A 19 -10.60 6.25 -3.47
CA SER A 19 -9.62 5.54 -2.65
C SER A 19 -9.98 4.09 -2.35
N ALA A 20 -8.99 3.22 -2.43
CA ALA A 20 -9.07 1.92 -1.77
C ALA A 20 -8.94 2.11 -0.26
N ASN A 21 -9.78 1.43 0.51
CA ASN A 21 -9.91 1.69 1.94
C ASN A 21 -9.54 0.44 2.73
N ILE A 22 -8.79 0.60 3.80
CA ILE A 22 -8.48 -0.46 4.78
C ILE A 22 -9.00 -0.01 6.14
N PHE A 23 -9.84 -0.83 6.76
CA PHE A 23 -10.53 -0.55 8.01
C PHE A 23 -9.96 -1.41 9.14
N ASP A 24 -9.78 -0.80 10.31
CA ASP A 24 -9.46 -1.43 11.59
C ASP A 24 -8.42 -2.58 11.51
N GLY A 25 -7.23 -2.28 10.97
CA GLY A 25 -6.15 -3.25 10.88
C GLY A 25 -6.35 -4.36 9.84
N GLY A 26 -7.27 -4.18 8.89
CA GLY A 26 -7.40 -5.02 7.71
C GLY A 26 -6.16 -5.01 6.80
N TYR A 27 -6.28 -5.55 5.60
CA TYR A 27 -5.20 -5.51 4.61
C TYR A 27 -5.71 -5.59 3.17
N ILE A 28 -4.87 -5.15 2.24
CA ILE A 28 -5.03 -5.40 0.81
C ILE A 28 -3.75 -6.01 0.26
N ILE A 29 -3.88 -7.04 -0.56
CA ILE A 29 -2.81 -7.69 -1.31
C ILE A 29 -3.01 -7.41 -2.80
N TYR A 30 -2.08 -6.66 -3.38
CA TYR A 30 -1.99 -6.37 -4.80
C TYR A 30 -0.90 -7.20 -5.46
N LYS A 31 -1.15 -7.69 -6.67
CA LYS A 31 -0.10 -8.25 -7.50
C LYS A 31 0.75 -7.11 -8.06
N LEU A 32 2.07 -7.22 -7.99
CA LEU A 32 2.96 -6.15 -8.45
C LEU A 32 2.76 -5.82 -9.94
N SER A 33 2.42 -6.82 -10.76
CA SER A 33 2.11 -6.65 -12.18
C SER A 33 0.86 -5.81 -12.44
N ASP A 34 -0.15 -5.89 -11.56
CA ASP A 34 -1.42 -5.20 -11.75
C ASP A 34 -1.25 -3.70 -11.45
N LEU A 35 -0.36 -3.38 -10.51
CA LEU A 35 0.10 -2.02 -10.24
C LEU A 35 1.09 -1.51 -11.31
N GLY A 36 1.47 -2.35 -12.26
CA GLY A 36 2.48 -2.06 -13.27
C GLY A 36 3.89 -1.83 -12.72
N LEU A 37 4.16 -2.20 -11.47
CA LEU A 37 5.39 -1.86 -10.74
C LEU A 37 6.54 -2.84 -11.04
N THR A 38 7.76 -2.32 -11.00
CA THR A 38 8.98 -3.11 -11.22
C THR A 38 9.73 -3.28 -9.89
N LYS A 39 10.31 -4.46 -9.67
CA LYS A 39 11.20 -4.71 -8.51
C LYS A 39 12.34 -3.70 -8.48
N GLY A 40 12.66 -3.18 -7.29
CA GLY A 40 13.69 -2.16 -7.09
C GLY A 40 13.32 -0.75 -7.57
N SER A 41 12.11 -0.54 -8.12
CA SER A 41 11.68 0.80 -8.56
C SER A 41 11.18 1.65 -7.39
N GLN A 42 11.41 2.96 -7.45
CA GLN A 42 10.74 3.90 -6.57
C GLN A 42 9.28 4.10 -6.99
N VAL A 43 8.42 4.10 -5.98
CA VAL A 43 6.97 4.18 -6.13
C VAL A 43 6.43 5.27 -5.23
N LYS A 44 5.48 6.02 -5.76
CA LYS A 44 4.71 7.02 -5.05
C LYS A 44 3.42 6.39 -4.55
N TYR A 45 3.12 6.63 -3.27
CA TYR A 45 1.89 6.24 -2.61
C TYR A 45 1.19 7.51 -2.15
N THR A 46 -0.01 7.75 -2.66
CA THR A 46 -0.87 8.85 -2.20
C THR A 46 -1.85 8.30 -1.19
N ILE A 47 -1.64 8.63 0.09
CA ILE A 47 -2.33 7.99 1.23
C ILE A 47 -2.88 9.05 2.18
N GLY A 48 -4.07 8.80 2.72
CA GLY A 48 -4.68 9.51 3.83
C GLY A 48 -4.97 8.62 5.04
N SER A 49 -5.20 9.23 6.19
CA SER A 49 -5.77 8.59 7.37
C SER A 49 -6.70 9.55 8.12
N ASN A 50 -7.63 8.98 8.90
CA ASN A 50 -8.53 9.75 9.78
C ASN A 50 -7.89 10.08 11.15
N GLU A 51 -6.58 9.88 11.30
CA GLU A 51 -5.88 10.01 12.58
C GLU A 51 -5.28 11.39 12.83
N VAL A 52 -5.03 11.67 14.11
CA VAL A 52 -4.42 12.92 14.59
C VAL A 52 -2.91 12.81 14.83
N ALA A 53 -2.32 11.61 14.72
CA ALA A 53 -0.89 11.36 14.88
C ALA A 53 -0.27 10.64 13.67
N ASN A 54 1.07 10.58 13.63
CA ASN A 54 1.78 9.80 12.63
C ASN A 54 1.64 8.30 12.94
N HIS A 55 1.49 7.48 11.89
CA HIS A 55 1.45 6.02 12.03
C HIS A 55 2.44 5.34 11.08
N LYS A 56 2.86 4.12 11.44
CA LYS A 56 3.65 3.26 10.57
C LYS A 56 2.73 2.31 9.83
N LEU A 57 2.59 2.52 8.53
CA LEU A 57 1.88 1.60 7.63
C LEU A 57 2.87 0.55 7.13
N GLN A 58 2.60 -0.73 7.39
CA GLN A 58 3.50 -1.82 6.99
C GLN A 58 3.24 -2.27 5.56
N LEU A 59 4.30 -2.26 4.75
CA LEU A 59 4.37 -2.83 3.43
C LEU A 59 5.12 -4.17 3.52
N GLU A 60 4.40 -5.27 3.34
CA GLU A 60 4.93 -6.62 3.36
C GLU A 60 4.93 -7.17 1.93
N TYR A 61 6.05 -7.75 1.49
CA TYR A 61 6.12 -8.37 0.17
C TYR A 61 5.94 -9.88 0.30
N LEU A 62 5.20 -10.47 -0.64
CA LEU A 62 4.89 -11.90 -0.66
C LEU A 62 5.36 -12.52 -1.98
N ASP A 63 5.70 -13.80 -1.95
CA ASP A 63 6.01 -14.59 -3.14
C ASP A 63 4.74 -15.10 -3.86
N SER A 64 4.91 -15.93 -4.90
CA SER A 64 3.81 -16.47 -5.69
C SER A 64 2.85 -17.38 -4.90
N GLU A 65 3.29 -17.89 -3.76
CA GLU A 65 2.53 -18.77 -2.86
C GLU A 65 1.92 -17.98 -1.69
N PHE A 66 2.02 -16.63 -1.73
CA PHE A 66 1.62 -15.71 -0.66
C PHE A 66 2.41 -15.87 0.63
N SER A 67 3.61 -16.45 0.57
CA SER A 67 4.51 -16.52 1.72
C SER A 67 5.30 -15.20 1.84
N PRO A 68 5.48 -14.66 3.06
CA PRO A 68 6.28 -13.46 3.26
C PRO A 68 7.72 -13.64 2.82
N ILE A 69 8.25 -12.68 2.07
CA ILE A 69 9.69 -12.55 1.85
C ILE A 69 10.29 -11.67 2.94
N SER A 70 11.54 -11.93 3.34
CA SER A 70 12.18 -11.41 4.57
C SER A 70 12.43 -9.88 4.62
N SER A 71 11.69 -9.07 3.86
CA SER A 71 11.74 -7.61 3.87
C SER A 71 10.34 -7.02 4.06
N SER A 72 10.11 -6.37 5.20
CA SER A 72 8.99 -5.45 5.39
C SER A 72 9.51 -4.02 5.34
N ASN A 73 8.85 -3.17 4.57
CA ASN A 73 9.06 -1.74 4.56
C ASN A 73 7.95 -1.05 5.35
N TYR A 74 8.20 0.19 5.79
CA TYR A 74 7.20 0.99 6.49
C TYR A 74 7.12 2.38 5.90
N LEU A 75 5.90 2.87 5.70
CA LEU A 75 5.64 4.28 5.44
C LEU A 75 5.25 4.96 6.75
N THR A 76 5.95 6.03 7.11
CA THR A 76 5.49 6.90 8.21
C THR A 76 4.46 7.87 7.64
N ILE A 77 3.19 7.49 7.75
CA ILE A 77 2.07 8.32 7.27
C ILE A 77 1.75 9.41 8.31
N LYS A 78 1.37 10.58 7.81
CA LYS A 78 1.06 11.78 8.58
C LYS A 78 -0.46 11.92 8.70
N PRO A 79 -0.97 12.58 9.75
CA PRO A 79 -2.35 12.99 9.85
C PRO A 79 -2.86 13.72 8.60
N GLY A 80 -4.13 13.51 8.30
CA GLY A 80 -4.85 14.28 7.30
C GLY A 80 -5.28 13.47 6.09
N ALA A 81 -6.07 14.14 5.25
CA ALA A 81 -6.85 13.49 4.22
C ALA A 81 -6.02 12.86 3.10
N LYS A 82 -4.87 13.44 2.72
CA LYS A 82 -4.10 12.97 1.55
C LYS A 82 -2.67 13.54 1.52
N ASN A 83 -1.67 12.67 1.46
CA ASN A 83 -0.25 13.01 1.36
C ASN A 83 0.49 12.03 0.43
N ASP A 84 1.60 12.48 -0.16
CA ASP A 84 2.45 11.64 -1.00
C ASP A 84 3.65 11.08 -0.20
N TYR A 85 3.89 9.79 -0.37
CA TYR A 85 5.01 9.05 0.21
C TYR A 85 5.78 8.30 -0.87
N THR A 86 7.06 8.06 -0.63
CA THR A 86 7.89 7.27 -1.54
C THR A 86 8.49 6.08 -0.82
N ALA A 87 8.50 4.93 -1.50
CA ALA A 87 9.22 3.75 -1.06
C ALA A 87 9.67 2.93 -2.28
N GLU A 88 10.72 2.16 -2.08
CA GLU A 88 11.20 1.20 -3.06
C GLU A 88 10.36 -0.09 -2.99
N ILE A 89 10.00 -0.62 -4.16
CA ILE A 89 9.48 -1.99 -4.29
C ILE A 89 10.61 -2.98 -4.05
N SER A 90 10.36 -4.02 -3.27
CA SER A 90 11.39 -5.04 -2.98
C SER A 90 12.09 -5.49 -4.25
N SER A 91 13.42 -5.49 -4.21
CA SER A 91 14.29 -5.99 -5.28
C SER A 91 14.44 -7.52 -5.26
N ASP A 92 13.83 -8.20 -4.28
CA ASP A 92 13.85 -9.66 -4.19
C ASP A 92 13.17 -10.28 -5.43
N PRO A 93 13.86 -11.19 -6.14
CA PRO A 93 13.33 -11.80 -7.36
C PRO A 93 12.04 -12.62 -7.12
N LYS A 94 11.78 -13.09 -5.89
CA LYS A 94 10.57 -13.84 -5.54
C LYS A 94 9.36 -12.95 -5.30
N ALA A 95 9.55 -11.65 -5.03
CA ALA A 95 8.45 -10.72 -4.76
C ALA A 95 7.43 -10.73 -5.91
N SER A 96 6.18 -11.08 -5.61
CA SER A 96 5.09 -11.17 -6.58
C SER A 96 3.89 -10.31 -6.17
N TYR A 97 3.72 -10.10 -4.87
CA TYR A 97 2.65 -9.29 -4.32
C TYR A 97 3.17 -8.27 -3.30
N LEU A 98 2.45 -7.16 -3.21
CA LEU A 98 2.55 -6.17 -2.14
C LEU A 98 1.31 -6.30 -1.26
N LYS A 99 1.52 -6.58 0.02
CA LYS A 99 0.52 -6.55 1.07
C LYS A 99 0.67 -5.26 1.87
N ILE A 100 -0.37 -4.44 1.83
CA ILE A 100 -0.47 -3.23 2.63
C ILE A 100 -1.33 -3.57 3.84
N ASN A 101 -0.72 -3.57 5.01
CA ASN A 101 -1.41 -3.84 6.27
C ASN A 101 -1.94 -2.52 6.82
N GLY A 102 -3.24 -2.45 7.06
CA GLY A 102 -3.89 -1.34 7.73
C GLY A 102 -3.45 -1.23 9.19
N ILE A 103 -3.89 -0.16 9.83
CA ILE A 103 -3.54 0.15 11.21
C ILE A 103 -4.77 -0.11 12.08
N LYS A 104 -4.59 -0.84 13.19
CA LYS A 104 -5.71 -1.14 14.11
C LYS A 104 -6.24 0.16 14.72
N GLY A 105 -7.56 0.31 14.74
CA GLY A 105 -8.25 1.52 15.23
C GLY A 105 -8.29 2.69 14.25
N THR A 106 -7.71 2.54 13.05
CA THR A 106 -7.52 3.61 12.07
C THR A 106 -7.99 3.16 10.69
N ASP A 107 -8.63 4.08 9.96
CA ASP A 107 -8.93 3.86 8.55
C ASP A 107 -7.81 4.44 7.68
N VAL A 108 -7.37 3.65 6.70
CA VAL A 108 -6.33 4.02 5.74
C VAL A 108 -6.93 4.14 4.36
N TYR A 109 -6.72 5.28 3.71
CA TYR A 109 -7.24 5.60 2.39
C TYR A 109 -6.09 5.66 1.39
N ILE A 110 -6.08 4.77 0.41
CA ILE A 110 -5.04 4.68 -0.62
C ILE A 110 -5.64 5.22 -1.92
N TYR A 111 -5.28 6.44 -2.27
CA TYR A 111 -5.81 7.16 -3.43
C TYR A 111 -5.10 6.82 -4.73
N GLU A 112 -3.79 6.54 -4.67
CA GLU A 112 -3.03 6.17 -5.87
C GLU A 112 -1.72 5.48 -5.47
N ILE A 113 -1.33 4.48 -6.23
CA ILE A 113 -0.03 3.82 -6.21
C ILE A 113 0.51 3.88 -7.64
N SER A 114 1.58 4.64 -7.85
CA SER A 114 2.13 4.88 -9.17
C SER A 114 3.66 4.91 -9.16
N LYS A 115 4.29 4.61 -10.30
CA LYS A 115 5.73 4.78 -10.45
C LYS A 115 6.12 6.24 -10.28
N LEU A 116 7.28 6.50 -9.66
CA LEU A 116 7.93 7.79 -9.83
C LEU A 116 8.48 7.85 -11.26
N ASN A 117 8.12 8.90 -11.99
CA ASN A 117 8.72 9.22 -13.29
C ASN A 117 10.13 9.79 -13.12
#